data_AF-A0A3G9J8L2-F1
#
_entry.id   AF-A0A3G9J8L2-F1
#
_cell.length_a   1.000
_cell.length_b   1.000
_cell.length_c   1.000
_cell.angle_alpha   90.00
_cell.angle_beta   90.00
_cell.angle_gamma   90.00
#
_symmetry.space_group_name_H-M   'P 1'
#
loop_
_entity.id
_entity.type
_entity.pdbx_description
1 polymer ?
#
loop_
_entity_poly.entity_id
_entity_poly.type
_entity_poly.pdbx_seq_one_letter_code
_entity_poly.pdbx_strand_id
1 'polypeptide(L)'
;MVNLIRSELFKLRKERSFWTLVIIIALAAIAFPVALYISSLSQGKPGGSGVDFFVNAMMGNSFITSISICIFAGFFIASEYSTGVMKTIASSGNSRAKILGSKLVALMIAGSILGLLFPIITSTVASLLSGVGHLTDVATGTFILRSIGLTILYSISVSSIMALFATVFNESGKAIAFSITFFILINTVLAIMGSVFPFIEIIYNNSVFKLFDGLSKFKMEEGEWLRILLVPIITCIVFSLLSIWVYRKKEIK
;
A
#
# COMPACT_ATOMS: atom_id res chain seq x y z
N MET A 1 -18.00 -2.58 17.95
CA MET A 1 -16.85 -2.32 17.03
C MET A 1 -15.89 -3.50 17.05
N VAL A 2 -15.37 -3.93 18.21
CA VAL A 2 -14.40 -5.03 18.32
C VAL A 2 -14.87 -6.32 17.62
N ASN A 3 -16.13 -6.74 17.80
CA ASN A 3 -16.65 -7.95 17.16
C ASN A 3 -16.70 -7.86 15.62
N LEU A 4 -17.03 -6.68 15.08
CA LEU A 4 -17.02 -6.42 13.63
C LEU A 4 -15.59 -6.49 13.09
N ILE A 5 -14.63 -5.85 13.76
CA ILE A 5 -13.22 -5.90 13.36
C ILE A 5 -12.70 -7.35 13.42
N ARG A 6 -13.01 -8.11 14.47
CA ARG A 6 -12.64 -9.53 14.56
C ARG A 6 -13.24 -10.36 13.42
N SER A 7 -14.48 -10.09 13.05
CA SER A 7 -15.13 -10.76 11.91
C SER A 7 -14.43 -10.45 10.59
N GLU A 8 -14.11 -9.18 10.33
CA GLU A 8 -13.38 -8.78 9.11
C GLU A 8 -11.96 -9.34 9.06
N LEU A 9 -11.25 -9.39 10.19
CA LEU A 9 -9.92 -10.00 10.27
C LEU A 9 -9.94 -11.51 10.09
N PHE A 10 -10.97 -12.17 10.64
CA PHE A 10 -11.18 -13.60 10.39
C PHE A 10 -11.46 -13.87 8.91
N LYS A 11 -12.26 -13.01 8.26
CA LYS A 11 -12.51 -13.07 6.83
C LYS A 11 -11.21 -12.88 6.04
N LEU A 12 -10.45 -11.83 6.34
CA LEU A 12 -9.15 -11.53 5.71
C LEU A 12 -8.23 -12.74 5.72
N ARG A 13 -8.09 -13.41 6.87
CA ARG A 13 -7.24 -14.60 7.02
C ARG A 13 -7.66 -15.79 6.14
N LYS A 14 -8.92 -15.88 5.74
CA LYS A 14 -9.45 -16.98 4.90
C LYS A 14 -9.73 -16.55 3.46
N GLU A 15 -9.59 -15.28 3.15
CA GLU A 15 -9.95 -14.72 1.86
C GLU A 15 -8.91 -15.15 0.81
N ARG A 16 -9.38 -15.74 -0.30
CA ARG A 16 -8.48 -16.33 -1.31
C ARG A 16 -7.70 -15.26 -2.05
N SER A 17 -8.31 -14.13 -2.38
CA SER A 17 -7.66 -13.06 -3.15
C SER A 17 -6.46 -12.48 -2.39
N PHE A 18 -6.55 -12.34 -1.07
CA PHE A 18 -5.45 -11.93 -0.20
C PHE A 18 -4.28 -12.90 -0.30
N TRP A 19 -4.52 -14.20 -0.10
CA TRP A 19 -3.45 -15.20 -0.18
C TRP A 19 -2.88 -15.34 -1.59
N THR A 20 -3.68 -15.21 -2.63
CA THR A 20 -3.19 -15.17 -4.01
C THR A 20 -2.25 -13.99 -4.22
N LEU A 21 -2.60 -12.79 -3.74
CA LEU A 21 -1.70 -11.63 -3.81
C LEU A 21 -0.42 -11.84 -2.98
N VAL A 22 -0.53 -12.38 -1.77
CA VAL A 22 0.63 -12.71 -0.92
C VAL A 22 1.59 -13.65 -1.65
N ILE A 23 1.08 -14.71 -2.27
CA ILE A 23 1.90 -15.69 -3.01
C ILE A 23 2.55 -15.03 -4.23
N ILE A 24 1.80 -14.25 -5.01
CA ILE A 24 2.34 -13.55 -6.20
C ILE A 24 3.46 -12.58 -5.79
N ILE A 25 3.25 -11.78 -4.75
CA ILE A 25 4.27 -10.84 -4.26
C ILE A 25 5.48 -11.59 -3.70
N ALA A 26 5.26 -12.68 -2.96
CA ALA A 26 6.36 -13.49 -2.42
C ALA A 26 7.21 -14.11 -3.54
N LEU A 27 6.58 -14.67 -4.57
CA LEU A 27 7.28 -15.22 -5.73
C LEU A 27 8.07 -14.13 -6.47
N ALA A 28 7.48 -12.96 -6.70
CA ALA A 28 8.18 -11.82 -7.30
C ALA A 28 9.36 -11.34 -6.43
N ALA A 29 9.18 -11.31 -5.10
CA ALA A 29 10.18 -10.90 -4.14
C ALA A 29 11.34 -11.90 -3.99
N ILE A 30 11.12 -13.18 -4.30
CA ILE A 30 12.19 -14.20 -4.37
C ILE A 30 12.89 -14.12 -5.72
N ALA A 31 12.12 -14.00 -6.82
CA ALA A 31 12.66 -13.99 -8.18
C ALA A 31 13.57 -12.77 -8.43
N PHE A 32 13.19 -11.60 -7.91
CA PHE A 32 13.94 -10.35 -8.11
C PHE A 32 15.41 -10.41 -7.64
N PRO A 33 15.72 -10.72 -6.37
CA PRO A 33 17.11 -10.80 -5.91
C PRO A 33 17.87 -11.95 -6.55
N VAL A 34 17.23 -13.09 -6.83
CA VAL A 34 17.86 -14.23 -7.51
C VAL A 34 18.30 -13.84 -8.94
N ALA A 35 17.43 -13.17 -9.70
CA ALA A 35 17.75 -12.74 -11.06
C ALA A 35 18.91 -11.73 -11.08
N LEU A 36 18.91 -10.78 -10.14
CA LEU A 36 20.00 -9.81 -10.00
C LEU A 36 21.30 -10.46 -9.53
N TYR A 37 21.24 -11.44 -8.63
CA TYR A 37 22.41 -12.20 -8.18
C TYR A 37 23.05 -12.99 -9.33
N ILE A 38 22.25 -13.73 -10.11
CA ILE A 38 22.73 -14.45 -11.31
C ILE A 38 23.37 -13.47 -12.30
N SER A 39 22.73 -12.33 -12.52
CA SER A 39 23.26 -11.28 -13.41
C SER A 39 24.60 -10.71 -12.92
N SER A 40 24.77 -10.53 -11.60
CA SER A 40 26.04 -10.08 -11.03
C SER A 40 27.17 -11.10 -11.19
N LEU A 41 26.88 -12.39 -11.01
CA LEU A 41 27.83 -13.47 -11.24
C LEU A 41 28.29 -13.52 -12.70
N SER A 42 27.36 -13.38 -13.66
CA SER A 42 27.68 -13.32 -15.09
C SER A 42 28.56 -12.13 -15.47
N GLN A 43 28.51 -11.03 -14.70
CA GLN A 43 29.33 -9.84 -14.91
C GLN A 43 30.64 -9.84 -14.08
N GLY A 44 30.92 -10.91 -13.32
CA GLY A 44 32.10 -10.99 -12.45
C GLY A 44 32.09 -9.99 -11.30
N LYS A 45 30.93 -9.43 -10.93
CA LYS A 45 30.78 -8.49 -9.82
C LYS A 45 30.35 -9.24 -8.55
N PRO A 46 30.83 -8.85 -7.36
CA PRO A 46 30.28 -9.37 -6.11
C PRO A 46 28.78 -9.07 -6.05
N GLY A 47 28.00 -10.04 -5.58
CA GLY A 47 26.56 -9.87 -5.36
C GLY A 47 26.30 -8.71 -4.40
N GLY A 48 25.28 -7.90 -4.69
CA GLY A 48 24.88 -6.80 -3.80
C GLY A 48 24.50 -7.32 -2.40
N SER A 49 24.73 -6.52 -1.36
CA SER A 49 24.43 -6.95 0.00
C SER A 49 22.92 -6.97 0.29
N GLY A 50 22.49 -7.72 1.31
CA GLY A 50 21.09 -7.74 1.75
C GLY A 50 20.49 -6.35 2.04
N VAL A 51 21.31 -5.40 2.48
CA VAL A 51 20.93 -3.99 2.68
C VAL A 51 20.77 -3.25 1.35
N ASP A 52 21.67 -3.45 0.39
CA ASP A 52 21.57 -2.83 -0.93
C ASP A 52 20.30 -3.30 -1.66
N PHE A 53 20.00 -4.58 -1.53
CA PHE A 53 18.76 -5.17 -2.06
C PHE A 53 17.51 -4.62 -1.38
N PHE A 54 17.57 -4.32 -0.08
CA PHE A 54 16.46 -3.65 0.62
C PHE A 54 16.20 -2.26 0.04
N VAL A 55 17.24 -1.45 -0.18
CA VAL A 55 17.11 -0.11 -0.76
C VAL A 55 16.55 -0.18 -2.17
N ASN A 56 17.07 -1.09 -3.01
CA ASN A 56 16.58 -1.32 -4.37
C ASN A 56 15.11 -1.78 -4.36
N ALA A 57 14.75 -2.67 -3.44
CA ALA A 57 13.37 -3.11 -3.30
C ALA A 57 12.44 -1.95 -2.89
N MET A 58 12.92 -1.01 -2.07
CA MET A 58 12.14 0.16 -1.66
C MET A 58 11.84 1.12 -2.82
N MET A 59 12.75 1.25 -3.79
CA MET A 59 12.52 2.10 -4.98
C MET A 59 11.33 1.64 -5.83
N GLY A 60 11.09 0.33 -5.92
CA GLY A 60 9.96 -0.23 -6.67
C GLY A 60 8.72 -0.56 -5.81
N ASN A 61 8.82 -0.43 -4.49
CA ASN A 61 7.80 -0.93 -3.57
C ASN A 61 6.48 -0.16 -3.67
N SER A 62 6.53 1.14 -3.94
CA SER A 62 5.34 2.01 -4.05
C SER A 62 4.35 1.47 -5.09
N PHE A 63 4.86 1.02 -6.24
CA PHE A 63 4.08 0.48 -7.34
C PHE A 63 3.45 -0.87 -6.98
N ILE A 64 4.26 -1.82 -6.50
CA ILE A 64 3.81 -3.17 -6.12
C ILE A 64 2.75 -3.07 -5.02
N THR A 65 3.02 -2.25 -3.99
CA THR A 65 2.12 -2.06 -2.85
C THR A 65 0.79 -1.46 -3.31
N SER A 66 0.84 -0.38 -4.10
CA SER A 66 -0.37 0.33 -4.49
C SER A 66 -1.26 -0.49 -5.42
N ILE A 67 -0.69 -1.19 -6.41
CA ILE A 67 -1.46 -2.08 -7.29
C ILE A 67 -2.10 -3.22 -6.48
N SER A 68 -1.33 -3.84 -5.57
CA SER A 68 -1.84 -4.92 -4.74
C SER A 68 -3.02 -4.46 -3.88
N ILE A 69 -2.91 -3.26 -3.29
CA ILE A 69 -3.99 -2.64 -2.51
C ILE A 69 -5.20 -2.30 -3.40
N CYS A 70 -4.99 -1.78 -4.62
CA CYS A 70 -6.08 -1.49 -5.57
C CYS A 70 -6.91 -2.75 -5.87
N ILE A 71 -6.22 -3.85 -6.20
CA ILE A 71 -6.85 -5.13 -6.51
C ILE A 71 -7.59 -5.66 -5.26
N PHE A 72 -6.91 -5.65 -4.12
CA PHE A 72 -7.46 -6.19 -2.89
C PHE A 72 -8.68 -5.40 -2.39
N ALA A 73 -8.66 -4.06 -2.46
CA ALA A 73 -9.80 -3.23 -2.06
C ALA A 73 -11.06 -3.56 -2.88
N GLY A 74 -10.92 -3.76 -4.19
CA GLY A 74 -12.03 -4.16 -5.05
C GLY A 74 -12.59 -5.55 -4.74
N PHE A 75 -11.72 -6.54 -4.49
CA PHE A 75 -12.18 -7.87 -4.09
C PHE A 75 -12.73 -7.91 -2.66
N PHE A 76 -12.19 -7.13 -1.73
CA PHE A 76 -12.58 -7.20 -0.33
C PHE A 76 -13.84 -6.39 -0.01
N ILE A 77 -13.97 -5.18 -0.58
CA ILE A 77 -15.08 -4.26 -0.31
C ILE A 77 -16.12 -4.31 -1.43
N ALA A 78 -15.72 -4.07 -2.69
CA ALA A 78 -16.67 -3.90 -3.79
C ALA A 78 -17.45 -5.20 -4.11
N SER A 79 -16.81 -6.37 -3.97
CA SER A 79 -17.47 -7.68 -4.20
C SER A 79 -18.63 -7.99 -3.23
N GLU A 80 -18.65 -7.36 -2.05
CA GLU A 80 -19.72 -7.56 -1.08
C GLU A 80 -21.02 -6.85 -1.46
N TYR A 81 -20.95 -5.82 -2.29
CA TYR A 81 -22.13 -5.18 -2.85
C TYR A 81 -22.78 -6.11 -3.87
N SER A 82 -21.99 -6.74 -4.74
CA SER A 82 -22.52 -7.68 -5.75
C SER A 82 -23.07 -8.98 -5.17
N THR A 83 -22.54 -9.45 -4.03
CA THR A 83 -22.99 -10.69 -3.38
C THR A 83 -24.12 -10.46 -2.38
N GLY A 84 -24.55 -9.21 -2.15
CA GLY A 84 -25.60 -8.87 -1.19
C GLY A 84 -25.19 -8.95 0.29
N VAL A 85 -23.94 -9.33 0.58
CA VAL A 85 -23.40 -9.41 1.96
C VAL A 85 -23.51 -8.05 2.66
N MET A 86 -23.24 -6.97 1.93
CA MET A 86 -23.31 -5.61 2.48
C MET A 86 -24.75 -5.23 2.90
N LYS A 87 -25.77 -5.76 2.22
CA LYS A 87 -27.19 -5.57 2.57
C LYS A 87 -27.55 -6.34 3.83
N THR A 88 -27.15 -7.60 3.93
CA THR A 88 -27.40 -8.44 5.12
C THR A 88 -26.77 -7.85 6.38
N ILE A 89 -25.52 -7.35 6.28
CA ILE A 89 -24.84 -6.71 7.42
C ILE A 89 -25.52 -5.37 7.78
N ALA A 90 -25.96 -4.58 6.79
CA ALA A 90 -26.69 -3.34 7.07
C ALA A 90 -28.03 -3.59 7.79
N SER A 91 -28.71 -4.70 7.50
CA SER A 91 -29.96 -5.10 8.18
C SER A 91 -29.75 -5.68 9.58
N SER A 92 -28.51 -5.97 10.00
CA SER A 92 -28.19 -6.56 11.31
C SER A 92 -28.29 -5.61 12.51
N GLY A 93 -28.76 -4.36 12.30
CA GLY A 93 -28.86 -3.33 13.36
C GLY A 93 -27.54 -2.61 13.69
N ASN A 94 -26.43 -2.95 13.02
CA ASN A 94 -25.17 -2.24 13.17
C ASN A 94 -25.20 -0.89 12.42
N SER A 95 -24.68 0.17 13.04
CA SER A 95 -24.59 1.47 12.36
C SER A 95 -23.67 1.40 11.14
N ARG A 96 -24.07 2.05 10.03
CA ARG A 96 -23.30 2.07 8.77
C ARG A 96 -21.83 2.49 8.94
N ALA A 97 -21.55 3.46 9.81
CA ALA A 97 -20.18 3.89 10.10
C ALA A 97 -19.33 2.79 10.76
N LYS A 98 -19.93 1.97 11.63
CA LYS A 98 -19.24 0.82 12.27
C LYS A 98 -18.92 -0.28 11.27
N ILE A 99 -19.82 -0.51 10.30
CA ILE A 99 -19.64 -1.53 9.25
C ILE A 99 -18.48 -1.15 8.32
N LEU A 100 -18.47 0.07 7.79
CA LEU A 100 -17.37 0.48 6.92
C LEU A 100 -16.07 0.70 7.71
N GLY A 101 -16.15 1.22 8.94
CA GLY A 101 -14.98 1.39 9.80
C GLY A 101 -14.23 0.08 10.05
N SER A 102 -14.92 -1.03 10.29
CA SER A 102 -14.25 -2.33 10.45
C SER A 102 -13.58 -2.81 9.17
N LYS A 103 -14.18 -2.56 8.01
CA LYS A 103 -13.60 -2.90 6.70
C LYS A 103 -12.37 -2.07 6.38
N LEU A 104 -12.40 -0.78 6.68
CA LEU A 104 -11.25 0.11 6.54
C LEU A 104 -10.07 -0.39 7.38
N VAL A 105 -10.30 -0.73 8.65
CA VAL A 105 -9.26 -1.26 9.54
C VAL A 105 -8.67 -2.57 8.99
N ALA A 106 -9.52 -3.50 8.54
CA ALA A 106 -9.05 -4.75 7.95
C ALA A 106 -8.24 -4.52 6.66
N LEU A 107 -8.68 -3.60 5.80
CA LEU A 107 -7.98 -3.24 4.56
C LEU A 107 -6.65 -2.51 4.84
N MET A 108 -6.58 -1.67 5.87
CA MET A 108 -5.34 -1.01 6.30
C MET A 108 -4.31 -2.02 6.82
N ILE A 109 -4.76 -3.00 7.60
CA ILE A 109 -3.90 -4.10 8.09
C ILE A 109 -3.42 -4.95 6.90
N ALA A 110 -4.32 -5.34 6.01
CA ALA A 110 -3.98 -6.09 4.81
C ALA A 110 -2.98 -5.34 3.92
N GLY A 111 -3.22 -4.06 3.66
CA GLY A 111 -2.34 -3.21 2.86
C GLY A 111 -0.96 -3.07 3.49
N SER A 112 -0.88 -2.94 4.82
CA SER A 112 0.40 -2.90 5.54
C SER A 112 1.18 -4.20 5.40
N ILE A 113 0.50 -5.35 5.47
CA ILE A 113 1.13 -6.65 5.24
C ILE A 113 1.64 -6.72 3.79
N LEU A 114 0.78 -6.43 2.81
CA LEU A 114 1.13 -6.50 1.39
C LEU A 114 2.30 -5.58 1.03
N GLY A 115 2.36 -4.38 1.61
CA GLY A 115 3.43 -3.42 1.35
C GLY A 115 4.78 -3.77 1.97
N LEU A 116 4.80 -4.64 2.98
CA LEU A 116 6.04 -5.09 3.63
C LEU A 116 6.61 -6.38 3.04
N LEU A 117 5.79 -7.20 2.37
CA LEU A 117 6.23 -8.49 1.83
C LEU A 117 7.42 -8.34 0.88
N PHE A 118 7.32 -7.43 -0.08
CA PHE A 118 8.35 -7.27 -1.10
C PHE A 118 9.72 -6.87 -0.51
N PRO A 119 9.87 -5.77 0.25
CA PRO A 119 11.18 -5.36 0.79
C PRO A 119 11.77 -6.35 1.81
N ILE A 120 10.92 -7.00 2.64
CA ILE A 120 11.42 -7.93 3.66
C ILE A 120 11.91 -9.23 3.03
N ILE A 121 11.14 -9.82 2.11
CA ILE A 121 11.51 -11.08 1.46
C ILE A 121 12.73 -10.87 0.56
N THR A 122 12.76 -9.80 -0.23
CA THR A 122 13.91 -9.48 -1.11
C THR A 122 15.21 -9.33 -0.32
N SER A 123 15.19 -8.58 0.79
CA SER A 123 16.36 -8.40 1.66
C SER A 123 16.78 -9.71 2.34
N THR A 124 15.83 -10.53 2.78
CA THR A 124 16.12 -11.83 3.42
C THR A 124 16.78 -12.79 2.42
N VAL A 125 16.23 -12.92 1.21
CA VAL A 125 16.79 -13.79 0.16
C VAL A 125 18.18 -13.30 -0.27
N ALA A 126 18.35 -12.00 -0.47
CA ALA A 126 19.65 -11.42 -0.81
C ALA A 126 20.69 -11.66 0.29
N SER A 127 20.29 -11.53 1.56
CA SER A 127 21.14 -11.81 2.71
C SER A 127 21.61 -13.27 2.76
N LEU A 128 20.75 -14.22 2.33
CA LEU A 128 21.10 -15.64 2.24
C LEU A 128 22.06 -15.94 1.08
N LEU A 129 21.97 -15.18 -0.03
CA LEU A 129 22.79 -15.42 -1.23
C LEU A 129 24.17 -14.75 -1.17
N SER A 130 24.23 -13.49 -0.74
CA SER A 130 25.42 -12.63 -0.84
C SER A 130 25.95 -12.15 0.52
N GLY A 131 25.28 -12.54 1.60
CA GLY A 131 25.53 -12.02 2.94
C GLY A 131 24.74 -10.75 3.24
N VAL A 132 24.60 -10.45 4.53
CA VAL A 132 23.72 -9.37 5.02
C VAL A 132 24.25 -7.97 4.67
N GLY A 133 25.58 -7.82 4.54
CA GLY A 133 26.24 -6.52 4.42
C GLY A 133 26.57 -5.89 5.77
N HIS A 134 27.02 -4.63 5.75
CA HIS A 134 27.43 -3.91 6.95
C HIS A 134 26.22 -3.35 7.72
N LEU A 135 25.57 -4.20 8.54
CA LEU A 135 24.56 -3.78 9.51
C LEU A 135 25.13 -3.10 10.75
N THR A 136 26.45 -3.05 10.90
CA THR A 136 27.16 -2.57 12.10
C THR A 136 27.11 -1.05 12.26
N ASP A 137 26.73 -0.32 11.22
CA ASP A 137 26.51 1.12 11.31
C ASP A 137 25.11 1.40 11.86
N VAL A 138 25.05 2.12 12.99
CA VAL A 138 23.79 2.54 13.65
C VAL A 138 22.90 3.32 12.67
N ALA A 139 23.51 4.02 11.70
CA ALA A 139 22.79 4.71 10.64
C ALA A 139 21.99 3.77 9.72
N THR A 140 22.50 2.56 9.43
CA THR A 140 21.82 1.58 8.58
C THR A 140 20.63 0.94 9.29
N GLY A 141 20.80 0.58 10.57
CA GLY A 141 19.72 0.01 11.38
C GLY A 141 18.55 0.99 11.57
N THR A 142 18.85 2.26 11.85
CA THR A 142 17.84 3.32 11.98
C THR A 142 17.13 3.59 10.65
N PHE A 143 17.84 3.56 9.52
CA PHE A 143 17.23 3.68 8.19
C PHE A 143 16.22 2.55 7.90
N ILE A 144 16.57 1.28 8.13
CA ILE A 144 15.67 0.14 7.86
C ILE A 144 14.39 0.24 8.70
N LEU A 145 14.53 0.48 10.01
CA LEU A 145 13.39 0.60 10.91
C LEU A 145 12.46 1.76 10.49
N ARG A 146 13.06 2.90 10.11
CA ARG A 146 12.36 4.07 9.60
C ARG A 146 11.58 3.76 8.33
N SER A 147 12.22 3.12 7.36
CA SER A 147 11.62 2.78 6.06
C SER A 147 10.46 1.79 6.21
N ILE A 148 10.55 0.82 7.14
CA ILE A 148 9.45 -0.07 7.47
C ILE A 148 8.27 0.70 8.05
N GLY A 149 8.50 1.56 9.05
CA GLY A 149 7.46 2.37 9.67
C GLY A 149 6.74 3.30 8.68
N LEU A 150 7.50 3.95 7.81
CA LEU A 150 6.95 4.78 6.74
C LEU A 150 6.20 3.95 5.69
N THR A 151 6.72 2.79 5.29
CA THR A 151 6.02 1.90 4.34
C THR A 151 4.65 1.49 4.86
N ILE A 152 4.54 1.16 6.15
CA ILE A 152 3.25 0.86 6.79
C ILE A 152 2.31 2.08 6.70
N LEU A 153 2.80 3.26 7.08
CA LEU A 153 2.01 4.48 7.11
C LEU A 153 1.48 4.86 5.71
N TYR A 154 2.32 4.75 4.69
CA TYR A 154 1.94 5.02 3.30
C TYR A 154 0.97 3.95 2.75
N SER A 155 1.18 2.68 3.11
CA SER A 155 0.25 1.60 2.75
C SER A 155 -1.15 1.84 3.35
N ILE A 156 -1.22 2.28 4.61
CA ILE A 156 -2.47 2.66 5.27
C ILE A 156 -3.16 3.80 4.53
N SER A 157 -2.39 4.83 4.15
CA SER A 157 -2.92 5.97 3.39
C SER A 157 -3.47 5.53 2.02
N VAL A 158 -2.72 4.73 1.25
CA VAL A 158 -3.18 4.24 -0.06
C VAL A 158 -4.42 3.35 0.11
N SER A 159 -4.46 2.48 1.13
CA SER A 159 -5.65 1.68 1.45
C SER A 159 -6.90 2.54 1.71
N SER A 160 -6.76 3.70 2.35
CA SER A 160 -7.91 4.60 2.58
C SER A 160 -8.47 5.20 1.29
N ILE A 161 -7.61 5.55 0.34
CA ILE A 161 -8.00 6.08 -0.98
C ILE A 161 -8.70 4.98 -1.79
N MET A 162 -8.13 3.78 -1.81
CA MET A 162 -8.71 2.66 -2.56
C MET A 162 -10.01 2.15 -1.94
N ALA A 163 -10.16 2.26 -0.61
CA ALA A 163 -11.42 1.99 0.05
C ALA A 163 -12.52 2.94 -0.44
N LEU A 164 -12.21 4.23 -0.61
CA LEU A 164 -13.18 5.19 -1.14
C LEU A 164 -13.67 4.75 -2.51
N PHE A 165 -12.76 4.43 -3.43
CA PHE A 165 -13.14 3.94 -4.76
C PHE A 165 -13.96 2.65 -4.68
N ALA A 166 -13.53 1.67 -3.89
CA ALA A 166 -14.27 0.42 -3.72
C ALA A 166 -15.65 0.61 -3.06
N THR A 167 -15.86 1.69 -2.29
CA THR A 167 -17.20 2.05 -1.77
C THR A 167 -18.05 2.82 -2.75
N VAL A 168 -17.46 3.57 -3.67
CA VAL A 168 -18.17 4.30 -4.72
C VAL A 168 -18.67 3.32 -5.78
N PHE A 169 -17.82 2.39 -6.22
CA PHE A 169 -18.17 1.37 -7.21
C PHE A 169 -18.82 0.14 -6.55
N ASN A 170 -20.00 -0.28 -7.03
CA ASN A 170 -20.72 -1.46 -6.51
C ASN A 170 -20.24 -2.79 -7.12
N GLU A 171 -19.37 -2.72 -8.12
CA GLU A 171 -18.86 -3.88 -8.84
C GLU A 171 -17.35 -3.94 -8.70
N SER A 172 -16.83 -5.10 -8.33
CA SER A 172 -15.40 -5.32 -8.14
C SER A 172 -14.60 -4.99 -9.39
N GLY A 173 -15.04 -5.41 -10.58
CA GLY A 173 -14.35 -5.13 -11.84
C GLY A 173 -14.17 -3.63 -12.11
N LYS A 174 -15.24 -2.84 -11.94
CA LYS A 174 -15.20 -1.37 -12.10
C LYS A 174 -14.30 -0.71 -11.05
N ALA A 175 -14.41 -1.14 -9.79
CA ALA A 175 -13.58 -0.63 -8.70
C ALA A 175 -12.10 -0.86 -8.97
N ILE A 176 -11.72 -2.07 -9.38
CA ILE A 176 -10.33 -2.45 -9.64
C ILE A 176 -9.80 -1.69 -10.85
N ALA A 177 -10.54 -1.70 -11.98
CA ALA A 177 -10.12 -1.04 -13.21
C ALA A 177 -9.91 0.47 -13.00
N PHE A 178 -10.85 1.13 -12.32
CA PHE A 178 -10.71 2.55 -12.00
C PHE A 178 -9.53 2.82 -11.07
N SER A 179 -9.38 2.05 -9.98
CA SER A 179 -8.32 2.27 -8.99
C SER A 179 -6.93 2.11 -9.59
N ILE A 180 -6.72 1.08 -10.41
CA ILE A 180 -5.45 0.84 -11.11
C ILE A 180 -5.17 1.95 -12.12
N THR A 181 -6.16 2.29 -12.95
CA THR A 181 -6.00 3.36 -13.96
C THR A 181 -5.69 4.69 -13.29
N PHE A 182 -6.40 5.02 -12.22
CA PHE A 182 -6.15 6.21 -11.41
C PHE A 182 -4.73 6.20 -10.86
N PHE A 183 -4.29 5.13 -10.22
CA PHE A 183 -2.94 5.05 -9.63
C PHE A 183 -1.82 5.19 -10.68
N ILE A 184 -1.96 4.55 -11.84
CA ILE A 184 -0.94 4.63 -12.89
C ILE A 184 -0.85 6.05 -13.48
N LEU A 185 -2.00 6.71 -13.67
CA LEU A 185 -2.04 8.01 -14.35
C LEU A 185 -1.84 9.20 -13.41
N ILE A 186 -2.15 9.08 -12.12
CA ILE A 186 -2.22 10.25 -11.22
C ILE A 186 -0.89 11.01 -11.12
N ASN A 187 0.24 10.30 -11.04
CA ASN A 187 1.55 10.93 -10.96
C ASN A 187 1.87 11.72 -12.24
N THR A 188 1.62 11.13 -13.41
CA THR A 188 1.87 11.77 -14.71
C THR A 188 0.95 12.96 -14.93
N VAL A 189 -0.34 12.81 -14.65
CA VAL A 189 -1.33 13.88 -14.79
C VAL A 189 -1.01 15.05 -13.86
N LEU A 190 -0.71 14.79 -12.59
CA LEU A 190 -0.34 15.83 -11.64
C LEU A 190 0.98 16.52 -12.01
N ALA A 191 1.96 15.79 -12.54
CA ALA A 191 3.22 16.38 -13.00
C ALA A 191 3.01 17.34 -14.19
N ILE A 192 2.23 16.93 -15.19
CA ILE A 192 1.91 17.76 -16.35
C ILE A 192 1.07 18.97 -15.95
N MET A 193 0.06 18.78 -15.10
CA MET A 193 -0.77 19.89 -14.65
C MET A 193 -0.01 20.84 -13.71
N GLY A 194 0.95 20.32 -12.92
CA GLY A 194 1.80 21.10 -12.04
C GLY A 194 2.77 22.02 -12.79
N SER A 195 3.24 21.63 -13.97
CA SER A 195 4.10 22.51 -14.79
C SER A 195 3.35 23.71 -15.38
N VAL A 196 2.02 23.63 -15.45
CA VAL A 196 1.16 24.71 -15.97
C VAL A 196 0.56 25.54 -14.83
N PHE A 197 0.18 24.91 -13.72
CA PHE A 197 -0.52 25.55 -12.61
C PHE A 197 0.27 25.43 -11.30
N PRO A 198 0.76 26.56 -10.73
CA PRO A 198 1.56 26.55 -9.49
C PRO A 198 0.84 25.93 -8.29
N PHE A 199 -0.49 26.07 -8.21
CA PHE A 199 -1.28 25.45 -7.15
C PHE A 199 -1.26 23.91 -7.23
N ILE A 200 -1.26 23.34 -8.43
CA ILE A 200 -1.23 21.89 -8.64
C ILE A 200 0.17 21.34 -8.35
N GLU A 201 1.21 22.13 -8.63
CA GLU A 201 2.58 21.78 -8.25
C GLU A 201 2.72 21.57 -6.73
N ILE A 202 2.11 22.46 -5.92
CA ILE A 202 2.10 22.34 -4.46
C ILE A 202 1.39 21.03 -4.03
N ILE A 203 0.26 20.69 -4.65
CA ILE A 203 -0.46 19.43 -4.38
C ILE A 203 0.38 18.22 -4.77
N TYR A 204 1.00 18.26 -5.95
CA TYR A 204 1.83 17.17 -6.46
C TYR A 204 3.04 16.92 -5.54
N ASN A 205 3.72 17.99 -5.13
CA ASN A 205 4.87 17.95 -4.23
C ASN A 205 4.52 17.41 -2.83
N ASN A 206 3.27 17.58 -2.39
CA ASN A 206 2.77 17.07 -1.11
C ASN A 206 1.80 15.90 -1.29
N SER A 207 1.88 15.17 -2.40
CA SER A 207 1.03 14.00 -2.65
C SER A 207 1.66 12.73 -2.05
N VAL A 208 0.80 11.86 -1.51
CA VAL A 208 1.24 10.55 -0.98
C VAL A 208 1.96 9.74 -2.05
N PHE A 209 1.51 9.83 -3.31
CA PHE A 209 2.07 9.09 -4.43
C PHE A 209 3.51 9.50 -4.74
N LYS A 210 3.81 10.80 -4.78
CA LYS A 210 5.17 11.30 -4.99
C LYS A 210 6.08 11.04 -3.79
N LEU A 211 5.56 11.22 -2.58
CA LEU A 211 6.35 11.04 -1.36
C LEU A 211 6.67 9.57 -1.06
N PHE A 212 5.85 8.62 -1.56
CA PHE A 212 6.12 7.19 -1.42
C PHE A 212 7.44 6.79 -2.12
N ASP A 213 7.69 7.31 -3.32
CA ASP A 213 8.93 7.01 -4.05
C ASP A 213 10.19 7.56 -3.34
N GLY A 214 10.01 8.64 -2.57
CA GLY A 214 11.05 9.28 -1.77
C GLY A 214 11.50 8.48 -0.53
N LEU A 215 10.79 7.42 -0.15
CA LEU A 215 11.11 6.62 1.05
C LEU A 215 12.44 5.86 0.95
N SER A 216 12.96 5.66 -0.26
CA SER A 216 14.24 5.00 -0.53
C SER A 216 15.47 5.88 -0.22
N LYS A 217 15.29 7.19 0.01
CA LYS A 217 16.41 8.13 0.25
C LYS A 217 17.05 7.90 1.63
N PHE A 218 18.36 7.62 1.65
CA PHE A 218 19.14 7.45 2.88
C PHE A 218 19.14 8.69 3.78
N LYS A 219 19.36 9.88 3.22
CA LYS A 219 19.32 11.16 3.95
C LYS A 219 18.09 11.96 3.52
N MET A 220 17.38 12.51 4.50
CA MET A 220 16.23 13.40 4.30
C MET A 220 16.66 14.81 4.68
N GLU A 221 16.24 15.81 3.91
CA GLU A 221 16.56 17.21 4.21
C GLU A 221 15.75 17.71 5.42
N GLU A 222 16.32 18.66 6.16
CA GLU A 222 15.66 19.29 7.31
C GLU A 222 14.38 20.01 6.84
N GLY A 223 13.22 19.50 7.26
CA GLY A 223 11.89 20.00 6.85
C GLY A 223 11.07 19.03 5.99
N GLU A 224 11.70 18.09 5.27
CA GLU A 224 10.98 17.02 4.55
C GLU A 224 10.35 16.00 5.52
N TRP A 225 10.97 15.83 6.69
CA TRP A 225 10.55 14.85 7.70
C TRP A 225 9.10 15.02 8.16
N LEU A 226 8.71 16.27 8.46
CA LEU A 226 7.34 16.59 8.88
C LEU A 226 6.33 16.33 7.77
N ARG A 227 6.68 16.61 6.51
CA ARG A 227 5.81 16.38 5.35
C ARG A 227 5.58 14.89 5.13
N ILE A 228 6.66 14.11 5.16
CA ILE A 228 6.61 12.65 4.94
C ILE A 228 5.74 11.95 5.99
N LEU A 229 5.67 12.47 7.21
CA LEU A 229 4.82 11.95 8.28
C LEU A 229 3.38 12.48 8.22
N LEU A 230 3.20 13.79 8.09
CA LEU A 230 1.87 14.42 8.20
C LEU A 230 0.98 14.14 6.99
N VAL A 231 1.53 14.17 5.78
CA VAL A 231 0.77 13.96 4.54
C VAL A 231 0.00 12.63 4.56
N PRO A 232 0.63 11.45 4.77
CA PRO A 232 -0.09 10.17 4.76
C PRO A 232 -1.10 10.04 5.90
N ILE A 233 -0.89 10.70 7.03
CA ILE A 233 -1.84 10.72 8.16
C ILE A 233 -3.09 11.51 7.76
N ILE A 234 -2.91 12.72 7.22
CA ILE A 234 -4.01 13.60 6.81
C ILE A 234 -4.82 12.93 5.69
N THR A 235 -4.16 12.36 4.68
CA THR A 235 -4.86 11.64 3.61
C THR A 235 -5.62 10.43 4.15
N CYS A 236 -5.02 9.64 5.05
CA CYS A 236 -5.71 8.52 5.68
C CYS A 236 -7.00 8.97 6.37
N ILE A 237 -6.95 10.03 7.17
CA ILE A 237 -8.11 10.56 7.91
C ILE A 237 -9.17 11.06 6.93
N VAL A 238 -8.79 11.93 5.99
CA VAL A 238 -9.72 12.56 5.03
C VAL A 238 -10.42 11.50 4.19
N PHE A 239 -9.68 10.58 3.57
CA PHE A 239 -10.26 9.56 2.69
C PHE A 239 -11.07 8.51 3.46
N SER A 240 -10.68 8.17 4.69
CA SER A 240 -11.48 7.28 5.54
C SER A 240 -12.82 7.91 5.92
N LEU A 241 -12.82 9.20 6.31
CA LEU A 241 -14.05 9.94 6.63
C LEU A 241 -14.95 10.09 5.40
N LEU A 242 -14.37 10.41 4.24
CA LEU A 242 -15.11 10.46 2.97
C LEU A 242 -15.73 9.11 2.63
N SER A 243 -14.99 8.02 2.78
CA SER A 243 -15.50 6.66 2.53
C SER A 243 -16.71 6.36 3.41
N ILE A 244 -16.61 6.67 4.71
CA ILE A 244 -17.71 6.50 5.67
C ILE A 244 -18.91 7.36 5.29
N TRP A 245 -18.68 8.61 4.89
CA TRP A 245 -19.73 9.53 4.49
C TRP A 245 -20.47 9.06 3.23
N VAL A 246 -19.73 8.63 2.20
CA VAL A 246 -20.29 8.05 0.97
C VAL A 246 -21.15 6.83 1.31
N TYR A 247 -20.62 5.89 2.10
CA TYR A 247 -21.37 4.69 2.49
C TYR A 247 -22.63 5.01 3.30
N ARG A 248 -22.59 6.03 4.17
CA ARG A 248 -23.78 6.46 4.93
C ARG A 248 -24.91 6.94 4.02
N LYS A 249 -24.59 7.74 2.99
CA LYS A 249 -25.58 8.31 2.08
C LYS A 249 -26.02 7.35 0.97
N LYS A 250 -25.23 6.32 0.70
CA LYS A 250 -25.51 5.36 -0.38
C LYS A 250 -26.75 4.52 -0.05
N GLU A 251 -27.62 4.37 -1.04
CA GLU A 251 -28.70 3.39 -0.99
C GLU A 251 -28.11 1.99 -1.22
N ILE A 252 -28.35 1.10 -0.26
CA ILE A 252 -27.95 -0.31 -0.35
C ILE A 252 -29.15 -1.04 -0.94
N LYS A 253 -29.15 -1.22 -2.26
CA LYS A 253 -30.20 -1.96 -2.99
C LYS A 253 -30.09 -3.46 -2.74
#